data_AF-A0A438J769-F1
#
_entry.id   AF-A0A438J769-F1
#
_cell.length_a   1.000
_cell.length_b   1.000
_cell.length_c   1.000
_cell.angle_alpha   90.00
_cell.angle_beta   90.00
_cell.angle_gamma   90.00
#
_symmetry.space_group_name_H-M   'P 1'
#
loop_
_entity.id
_entity.type
_entity.pdbx_description
1 polymer ?
#
loop_
_entity_poly.entity_id
_entity_poly.type
_entity_poly.pdbx_seq_one_letter_code
_entity_poly.pdbx_strand_id
1 'polypeptide(L)'
;MESLRISDLANVSSSLDFIKDMKNLTDLVLRNTLISGSIPSYIEEYRSLETLDLSFNNLTGRIPNALFNMNNLTALFLGNNSFYGPLPDEKSDKLQTIDLSYNEISGGFPTWIDPTLRLYVP
;
A
#
# COMPACT_ATOMS: atom_id res chain seq x y z
N MET A 1 3.48 -3.14 -20.83
CA MET A 1 2.74 -3.29 -19.56
C MET A 1 2.92 -4.72 -19.12
N GLU A 2 3.80 -4.93 -18.14
CA GLU A 2 3.93 -6.23 -17.48
C GLU A 2 2.80 -6.33 -16.44
N SER A 3 1.82 -7.19 -16.70
CA SER A 3 0.70 -7.40 -15.77
C SER A 3 0.85 -8.78 -15.13
N LEU A 4 1.03 -8.82 -13.81
CA LEU A 4 1.00 -10.06 -13.04
C LEU A 4 -0.45 -10.53 -12.85
N ARG A 5 -0.73 -11.84 -13.03
CA ARG A 5 -2.08 -12.40 -12.87
C ARG A 5 -2.19 -13.17 -11.55
N ILE A 6 -3.39 -13.16 -10.95
CA ILE A 6 -3.72 -13.91 -9.73
C ILE A 6 -3.43 -15.42 -9.86
N SER A 7 -3.52 -15.98 -11.08
CA SER A 7 -3.16 -17.39 -11.34
C SER A 7 -1.69 -17.70 -11.05
N ASP A 8 -0.82 -16.70 -11.11
CA ASP A 8 0.62 -16.84 -10.88
C ASP A 8 0.95 -16.91 -9.37
N LEU A 9 -0.03 -16.63 -8.50
CA LEU A 9 0.12 -16.56 -7.03
C LEU A 9 -0.37 -17.80 -6.30
N ALA A 10 -1.08 -18.73 -6.96
CA ALA A 10 -1.72 -19.87 -6.31
C ALA A 10 -0.73 -20.86 -5.63
N ASN A 11 0.58 -20.74 -5.92
CA ASN A 11 1.64 -21.58 -5.36
C ASN A 11 2.84 -20.79 -4.82
N VAL A 12 2.77 -19.46 -4.79
CA VAL A 12 3.92 -18.59 -4.52
C VAL A 12 3.62 -17.84 -3.23
N SER A 13 4.40 -18.13 -2.19
CA SER A 13 4.46 -17.48 -0.87
C SER A 13 3.30 -16.56 -0.48
N SER A 14 2.73 -16.78 0.71
CA SER A 14 1.83 -15.83 1.36
C SER A 14 2.50 -14.49 1.74
N SER A 15 3.60 -14.07 1.10
CA SER A 15 4.32 -12.81 1.30
C SER A 15 4.51 -12.06 -0.02
N LEU A 16 4.88 -10.77 0.07
CA LEU A 16 5.20 -9.91 -1.07
C LEU A 16 6.59 -10.14 -1.67
N ASP A 17 7.33 -11.18 -1.27
CA ASP A 17 8.72 -11.33 -1.71
C ASP A 17 8.89 -11.63 -3.20
N PHE A 18 7.87 -12.19 -3.84
CA PHE A 18 7.92 -12.53 -5.26
C PHE A 18 7.97 -11.30 -6.17
N ILE A 19 7.51 -10.11 -5.72
CA ILE A 19 7.59 -8.89 -6.53
C ILE A 19 8.95 -8.21 -6.44
N LYS A 20 9.87 -8.66 -5.57
CA LYS A 20 11.09 -7.93 -5.21
C LYS A 20 11.83 -7.27 -6.37
N ASP A 21 11.92 -7.94 -7.51
CA ASP A 21 12.69 -7.49 -8.69
C ASP A 21 11.83 -6.78 -9.76
N MET A 22 10.51 -6.64 -9.56
CA MET A 22 9.55 -6.03 -10.49
C MET A 22 9.49 -4.49 -10.34
N LYS A 23 10.65 -3.82 -10.41
CA LYS A 23 10.76 -2.38 -10.08
C LYS A 23 10.12 -1.41 -11.07
N ASN A 24 9.77 -1.90 -12.25
CA ASN A 24 9.19 -1.09 -13.34
C ASN A 24 7.64 -1.07 -13.32
N LEU A 25 7.01 -1.66 -12.30
CA LEU A 25 5.56 -1.66 -12.17
C LEU A 25 5.02 -0.24 -12.01
N THR A 26 3.98 0.09 -12.78
CA THR A 26 3.14 1.27 -12.60
C THR A 26 1.94 0.98 -11.71
N ASP A 27 1.41 -0.23 -11.80
CA ASP A 27 0.24 -0.68 -11.05
C ASP A 27 0.52 -2.03 -10.40
N LEU A 28 0.35 -2.09 -9.10
CA LEU A 28 0.43 -3.32 -8.33
C LEU A 28 -0.90 -3.57 -7.63
N VAL A 29 -1.70 -4.49 -8.17
CA VAL A 29 -3.04 -4.81 -7.68
C VAL A 29 -3.07 -6.27 -7.26
N LEU A 30 -3.05 -6.51 -5.95
CA LEU A 30 -3.07 -7.82 -5.31
C LEU A 30 -4.23 -7.95 -4.32
N ARG A 31 -5.38 -7.39 -4.67
CA ARG A 31 -6.59 -7.40 -3.83
C ARG A 31 -7.13 -8.81 -3.65
N ASN A 32 -7.46 -9.19 -2.42
CA ASN A 32 -8.08 -10.49 -2.10
C ASN A 32 -7.25 -11.69 -2.58
N THR A 33 -5.96 -11.69 -2.22
CA THR A 33 -5.00 -12.72 -2.61
C THR A 33 -4.44 -13.52 -1.44
N LEU A 34 -4.99 -13.32 -0.22
CA LEU A 34 -4.56 -13.99 1.02
C LEU A 34 -3.09 -13.74 1.38
N ILE A 35 -2.48 -12.68 0.84
CA ILE A 35 -1.11 -12.30 1.18
C ILE A 35 -1.07 -11.86 2.65
N SER A 36 0.01 -12.18 3.32
CA SER A 36 0.25 -11.98 4.75
C SER A 36 1.65 -11.41 4.99
N GLY A 37 1.98 -11.13 6.25
CA GLY A 37 3.23 -10.45 6.62
C GLY A 37 3.11 -8.95 6.45
N SER A 38 4.23 -8.25 6.27
CA SER A 38 4.29 -6.79 6.19
C SER A 38 4.64 -6.30 4.79
N ILE A 39 4.30 -5.03 4.49
CA ILE A 39 4.83 -4.37 3.30
C ILE A 39 6.36 -4.22 3.48
N PRO A 40 7.16 -4.77 2.56
CA PRO A 40 8.62 -4.73 2.66
C PRO A 40 9.16 -3.32 2.39
N SER A 41 10.27 -2.96 3.03
CA SER A 41 10.87 -1.62 2.90
C SER A 41 11.34 -1.30 1.48
N TYR A 42 11.74 -2.31 0.70
CA TYR A 42 12.18 -2.14 -0.69
C TYR A 42 11.06 -1.67 -1.65
N ILE A 43 9.82 -1.52 -1.17
CA ILE A 43 8.72 -0.93 -1.94
C ILE A 43 9.05 0.49 -2.41
N GLU A 44 9.93 1.20 -1.68
CA GLU A 44 10.41 2.54 -2.05
C GLU A 44 11.21 2.57 -3.37
N GLU A 45 11.70 1.43 -3.83
CA GLU A 45 12.45 1.29 -5.08
C GLU A 45 11.55 1.26 -6.32
N TYR A 46 10.23 1.16 -6.15
CA TYR A 46 9.25 1.07 -7.24
C TYR A 46 8.92 2.48 -7.74
N ARG A 47 9.93 3.14 -8.31
CA ARG A 47 9.88 4.58 -8.64
C ARG A 47 8.80 4.93 -9.66
N SER A 48 8.33 3.98 -10.46
CA SER A 48 7.27 4.17 -11.45
C SER A 48 5.87 3.89 -10.93
N LEU A 49 5.71 3.43 -9.68
CA LEU A 49 4.43 3.00 -9.15
C LEU A 49 3.48 4.19 -8.95
N GLU A 50 2.31 4.11 -9.58
CA GLU A 50 1.23 5.09 -9.54
C GLU A 50 0.06 4.59 -8.68
N THR A 51 -0.22 3.29 -8.74
CA THR A 51 -1.30 2.64 -7.98
C THR A 51 -0.77 1.44 -7.18
N LEU A 52 -1.06 1.42 -5.89
CA LEU A 52 -0.87 0.25 -5.03
C LEU A 52 -2.20 -0.15 -4.40
N ASP A 53 -2.71 -1.34 -4.75
CA ASP A 53 -3.88 -1.94 -4.12
C ASP A 53 -3.52 -3.30 -3.51
N LEU A 54 -3.44 -3.32 -2.18
CA LEU A 54 -3.22 -4.52 -1.36
C LEU A 54 -4.43 -4.78 -0.45
N SER A 55 -5.61 -4.22 -0.78
CA SER A 55 -6.79 -4.34 0.06
C SER A 55 -7.31 -5.78 0.17
N PHE A 56 -8.05 -6.08 1.24
CA PHE A 56 -8.62 -7.41 1.49
C PHE A 56 -7.56 -8.51 1.55
N ASN A 57 -6.52 -8.31 2.35
CA ASN A 57 -5.49 -9.32 2.58
C ASN A 57 -5.30 -9.54 4.09
N ASN A 58 -4.30 -10.35 4.45
CA ASN A 58 -3.92 -10.66 5.82
C ASN A 58 -2.63 -9.92 6.19
N LEU A 59 -2.38 -8.74 5.61
CA LEU A 59 -1.17 -7.96 5.87
C LEU A 59 -1.23 -7.32 7.25
N THR A 60 -0.08 -7.20 7.90
CA THR A 60 0.10 -6.62 9.23
C THR A 60 1.38 -5.78 9.30
N GLY A 61 1.71 -5.27 10.48
CA GLY A 61 2.85 -4.39 10.69
C GLY A 61 2.51 -2.93 10.48
N ARG A 62 3.56 -2.10 10.50
CA ARG A 62 3.45 -0.66 10.19
C ARG A 62 3.51 -0.45 8.69
N ILE A 63 2.75 0.51 8.19
CA ILE A 63 2.86 0.96 6.80
C ILE A 63 4.19 1.71 6.65
N PRO A 64 5.06 1.34 5.70
CA PRO A 64 6.31 2.06 5.47
C PRO A 64 6.04 3.52 5.10
N ASN A 65 6.63 4.47 5.85
CA ASN A 65 6.49 5.90 5.59
C ASN A 65 6.86 6.28 4.14
N ALA A 66 7.79 5.54 3.52
CA ALA A 66 8.20 5.74 2.14
C ALA A 66 7.02 5.76 1.16
N LEU A 67 5.98 4.92 1.37
CA LEU A 67 4.79 4.88 0.50
C LEU A 67 4.07 6.24 0.43
N PHE A 68 4.04 6.97 1.54
CA PHE A 68 3.39 8.30 1.58
C PHE A 68 4.20 9.34 0.83
N ASN A 69 5.50 9.13 0.62
CA ASN A 69 6.43 10.08 0.01
C ASN A 69 6.91 9.66 -1.38
N MET A 70 6.32 8.63 -1.99
CA MET A 70 6.66 8.22 -3.35
C MET A 70 6.19 9.28 -4.36
N ASN A 71 7.09 9.66 -5.26
CA ASN A 71 6.87 10.78 -6.20
C ASN A 71 5.76 10.53 -7.23
N ASN A 72 5.49 9.27 -7.57
CA ASN A 72 4.52 8.91 -8.60
C ASN A 72 3.25 8.27 -8.02
N LEU A 73 3.26 7.85 -6.75
CA LEU A 73 2.12 7.16 -6.17
C LEU A 73 0.96 8.15 -5.97
N THR A 74 -0.18 7.85 -6.59
CA THR A 74 -1.38 8.68 -6.54
C THR A 74 -2.53 8.04 -5.77
N ALA A 75 -2.56 6.71 -5.74
CA ALA A 75 -3.59 5.93 -5.08
C ALA A 75 -3.00 4.78 -4.26
N LEU A 76 -3.39 4.72 -2.99
CA LEU A 76 -2.97 3.71 -2.01
C LEU A 76 -4.20 3.06 -1.36
N PHE A 77 -4.47 1.80 -1.69
CA PHE A 77 -5.56 1.03 -1.11
C PHE A 77 -5.00 -0.09 -0.23
N LEU A 78 -5.13 0.06 1.08
CA LEU A 78 -4.68 -0.88 2.11
C LEU A 78 -5.84 -1.34 3.00
N GLY A 79 -7.08 -0.98 2.66
CA GLY A 79 -8.25 -1.28 3.47
C GLY A 79 -8.46 -2.79 3.66
N ASN A 80 -9.09 -3.16 4.77
CA ASN A 80 -9.38 -4.55 5.13
C ASN A 80 -8.10 -5.40 5.26
N ASN A 81 -7.25 -5.01 6.20
CA ASN A 81 -6.01 -5.66 6.62
C ASN A 81 -5.83 -5.49 8.16
N SER A 82 -4.66 -5.80 8.70
CA SER A 82 -4.30 -5.63 10.12
C SER A 82 -3.10 -4.70 10.30
N PHE A 83 -3.01 -3.62 9.51
CA PHE A 83 -1.97 -2.60 9.67
C PHE A 83 -2.19 -1.78 10.93
N TYR A 84 -1.10 -1.41 11.61
CA TYR A 84 -1.14 -0.65 12.86
C TYR A 84 -0.09 0.45 12.93
N GLY A 85 -0.25 1.32 13.94
CA GLY A 85 0.66 2.42 14.24
C GLY A 85 0.26 3.74 13.59
N PRO A 86 1.09 4.79 13.78
CA PRO A 86 0.79 6.13 13.30
C PRO A 86 1.06 6.29 11.81
N LEU A 87 0.28 7.18 11.20
CA LEU A 87 0.55 7.76 9.90
C LEU A 87 1.76 8.72 9.98
N PRO A 88 2.53 8.89 8.90
CA PRO A 88 3.62 9.85 8.88
C PRO A 88 3.10 11.30 8.89
N ASP A 89 3.92 12.20 9.41
CA ASP A 89 3.61 13.64 9.49
C ASP A 89 3.57 14.32 8.11
N GLU A 90 4.20 13.70 7.11
CA GLU A 90 4.31 14.21 5.75
C GLU A 90 3.78 13.20 4.72
N LYS A 91 3.27 13.73 3.61
CA LYS A 91 2.91 12.97 2.42
C LYS A 91 3.32 13.76 1.17
N SER A 92 3.43 13.04 0.06
CA SER A 92 3.49 13.60 -1.28
C SER A 92 2.16 14.26 -1.65
N ASP A 93 2.23 15.42 -2.33
CA ASP A 93 1.06 16.10 -2.90
C ASP A 93 0.39 15.29 -4.02
N LYS A 94 1.13 14.33 -4.59
CA LYS A 94 0.62 13.43 -5.63
C LYS A 94 -0.31 12.36 -5.08
N LEU A 95 -0.13 11.95 -3.82
CA LEU A 95 -0.96 10.95 -3.19
C LEU A 95 -2.30 11.58 -2.78
N GLN A 96 -3.35 11.28 -3.56
CA GLN A 96 -4.67 11.91 -3.44
C GLN A 96 -5.79 10.96 -3.05
N THR A 97 -5.56 9.64 -3.17
CA THR A 97 -6.51 8.62 -2.73
C THR A 97 -5.81 7.67 -1.76
N ILE A 98 -6.34 7.58 -0.54
CA ILE A 98 -5.82 6.70 0.51
C ILE A 98 -6.99 5.98 1.17
N ASP A 99 -7.00 4.66 1.09
CA ASP A 99 -7.94 3.83 1.83
C ASP A 99 -7.19 2.97 2.85
N LEU A 100 -7.40 3.28 4.13
CA LEU A 100 -6.90 2.55 5.29
C LEU A 100 -8.05 1.98 6.14
N SER A 101 -9.28 2.00 5.62
CA SER A 101 -10.46 1.53 6.35
C SER A 101 -10.30 0.08 6.80
N TYR A 102 -10.94 -0.30 7.91
CA TYR A 102 -10.86 -1.67 8.43
C TYR A 102 -9.40 -2.13 8.66
N ASN A 103 -8.65 -1.34 9.42
CA ASN A 103 -7.31 -1.64 9.93
C ASN A 103 -7.23 -1.23 11.42
N GLU A 104 -6.05 -1.34 12.03
CA GLU A 104 -5.75 -0.99 13.43
C GLU A 104 -4.87 0.27 13.52
N ILE A 105 -5.03 1.21 12.58
CA ILE A 105 -4.29 2.48 12.53
C ILE A 105 -4.55 3.26 13.82
N SER A 106 -3.47 3.76 14.42
CA SER A 106 -3.50 4.48 15.70
C SER A 106 -2.73 5.79 15.62
N GLY A 107 -2.71 6.56 16.70
CA GLY A 107 -2.05 7.87 16.73
C GLY A 107 -2.96 9.03 16.32
N GLY A 108 -2.39 10.22 16.23
CA GLY A 108 -3.10 11.43 15.80
C GLY A 108 -3.26 11.47 14.28
N PHE A 109 -4.33 12.13 13.83
CA PHE A 109 -4.50 12.46 12.42
C PHE A 109 -3.46 13.52 11.99
N PRO A 110 -2.63 13.25 10.96
CA PRO A 110 -1.65 14.22 10.47
C PRO A 110 -2.30 15.49 9.89
N THR A 111 -1.51 16.54 9.75
CA THR A 111 -1.96 17.85 9.26
C THR A 111 -2.37 17.87 7.78
N TRP A 112 -1.93 16.88 7.01
CA TRP A 112 -2.28 16.74 5.59
C TRP A 112 -3.68 16.14 5.36
N ILE A 113 -4.39 15.73 6.40
CA ILE A 113 -5.77 15.28 6.27
C ILE A 113 -6.65 16.50 6.04
N ASP A 114 -7.04 16.70 4.79
CA ASP A 114 -7.87 17.81 4.35
C ASP A 114 -9.11 17.31 3.56
N PRO A 115 -10.17 18.14 3.41
CA PRO A 115 -11.43 17.74 2.77
C PRO A 115 -11.34 17.34 1.29
N THR A 116 -10.26 17.69 0.59
CA THR A 116 -10.03 17.35 -0.83
C THR A 116 -9.39 15.97 -1.01
N LEU A 117 -8.80 15.43 0.05
CA LEU A 117 -8.24 14.08 0.08
C LEU A 117 -9.37 13.05 0.17
N ARG A 118 -9.34 12.05 -0.72
CA ARG A 118 -10.20 10.86 -0.58
C ARG A 118 -9.56 9.93 0.42
N LEU A 119 -9.84 10.17 1.71
CA LEU A 119 -9.33 9.39 2.82
C LEU A 119 -10.43 8.55 3.45
N TYR A 120 -10.19 7.25 3.55
CA TYR A 120 -10.99 6.32 4.34
C TYR A 120 -10.13 5.79 5.48
N VAL A 121 -10.55 6.00 6.72
CA VAL A 121 -9.85 5.56 7.95
C VAL A 121 -10.79 4.67 8.77
N PRO A 122 -10.26 3.86 9.71
CA PRO A 122 -11.07 3.03 10.61
C PRO A 122 -12.11 3.80 11.41
#